data_AF-A0A8B2HYH7-F1
#
_entry.id   AF-A0A8B2HYH7-F1
#
_cell.length_a   1.000
_cell.length_b   1.000
_cell.length_c   1.000
_cell.angle_alpha   90.00
_cell.angle_beta   90.00
_cell.angle_gamma   90.00
#
_symmetry.space_group_name_H-M   'P 1'
#
loop_
_entity.id
_entity.type
_entity.pdbx_description
1 polymer ?
#
loop_
_entity_poly.entity_id
_entity_poly.type
_entity_poly.pdbx_seq_one_letter_code
_entity_poly.pdbx_strand_id
1 'polypeptide(L)'
;MTKLSMKLLTALALLSITSMIVTSPMQNAFADADGDGLEPPFDCDDNDPLIGEAVPYFLDEDQDGYGSHIMDFLCPNDPDVIFYSVFSDDCDDSNPDVNPGATEVDDGIDNDCDGIVDEGFEDSDGDGIIDTDEANYGTDPNNYDTDGDGVSDGEEILNLLSDPLDACSPSSDNDVCDSDGDGIPDSTDPCPFDPSNECIVVPPSCEEECTITAVTIFEQCVVNGGDDFTCSQEANAFEDQCILQCSLPTDDSDGDGIPDSTDPCPFDPQNTCVSCNPDGDSAITPDELVSYLDAYGISESDLPYPVEQLIALLELQVDGSNQNGLIDTPSELEAINQGLSDFGIPYCSLDFPDTDGDGIPDSVDECPFDPNNECIEPPTPQVSFVEIETINLNGKLDAQDFKLLVDLTPFQSVTGHIAMKVPCDKNGQTPLVIKATTIDIEIVQLDLVSVEPISVPGKSCVYHGDILPGIVDIILWNDDAKKPVQFSPENAGHTVTITVAGQ
;
A
#
# COMPACT_ATOMS: atom_id res chain seq x y z
N MET A 1 -32.49 92.72 -54.12
CA MET A 1 -32.24 93.14 -55.52
C MET A 1 -31.98 91.84 -56.27
N THR A 2 -32.77 91.28 -57.18
CA THR A 2 -33.75 91.71 -58.21
C THR A 2 -34.51 90.42 -58.60
N LYS A 3 -35.82 90.25 -58.35
CA LYS A 3 -37.00 90.57 -59.19
C LYS A 3 -36.90 90.22 -60.69
N LEU A 4 -37.67 89.23 -61.15
CA LEU A 4 -38.63 89.20 -62.30
C LEU A 4 -38.84 87.73 -62.75
N SER A 5 -40.01 87.07 -62.72
CA SER A 5 -41.40 87.37 -63.13
C SER A 5 -41.69 87.23 -64.64
N MET A 6 -42.52 86.22 -64.94
CA MET A 6 -43.65 86.18 -65.89
C MET A 6 -43.43 86.11 -67.42
N LYS A 7 -43.89 84.96 -67.95
CA LYS A 7 -44.96 84.77 -68.97
C LYS A 7 -44.76 85.33 -70.39
N LEU A 8 -44.87 84.41 -71.36
CA LEU A 8 -45.60 84.63 -72.63
C LEU A 8 -46.17 83.27 -73.10
N LEU A 9 -47.46 82.98 -72.89
CA LEU A 9 -48.60 83.13 -73.83
C LEU A 9 -48.35 82.38 -75.18
N THR A 10 -48.81 81.13 -75.36
CA THR A 10 -50.18 80.64 -75.74
C THR A 10 -50.68 81.00 -77.13
N ALA A 11 -51.19 79.97 -77.82
CA ALA A 11 -52.21 79.88 -78.89
C ALA A 11 -51.64 79.04 -80.07
N LEU A 12 -52.28 78.05 -80.69
CA LEU A 12 -53.69 77.65 -80.89
C LEU A 12 -53.55 76.25 -81.58
N ALA A 13 -54.32 75.18 -81.35
CA ALA A 13 -55.73 75.03 -81.74
C ALA A 13 -56.10 73.52 -81.78
N LEU A 14 -57.23 73.15 -81.16
CA LEU A 14 -58.24 72.17 -81.63
C LEU A 14 -57.84 70.68 -81.76
N LEU A 15 -58.39 69.77 -80.93
CA LEU A 15 -59.70 69.12 -81.11
C LEU A 15 -59.92 67.98 -80.07
N SER A 16 -61.14 67.93 -79.52
CA SER A 16 -61.90 66.73 -79.09
C SER A 16 -61.43 65.87 -77.92
N ILE A 17 -62.26 65.91 -76.88
CA ILE A 17 -62.29 65.08 -75.67
C ILE A 17 -62.77 63.66 -76.01
N THR A 18 -61.96 62.65 -75.71
CA THR A 18 -62.42 61.32 -75.25
C THR A 18 -61.39 60.76 -74.27
N SER A 19 -61.79 60.73 -73.00
CA SER A 19 -61.34 59.89 -71.88
C SER A 19 -59.96 59.21 -72.00
N MET A 20 -58.97 59.74 -71.28
CA MET A 20 -58.04 58.93 -70.49
C MET A 20 -57.78 59.68 -69.18
N ILE A 21 -58.66 59.43 -68.22
CA ILE A 21 -58.27 59.46 -66.81
C ILE A 21 -57.30 58.26 -66.68
N VAL A 22 -56.00 58.51 -66.78
CA VAL A 22 -55.06 57.67 -66.05
C VAL A 22 -55.07 58.23 -64.64
N THR A 23 -56.01 57.74 -63.84
CA THR A 23 -55.72 57.59 -62.43
C THR A 23 -54.49 56.70 -62.39
N SER A 24 -53.33 57.27 -62.05
CA SER A 24 -52.27 56.45 -61.47
C SER A 24 -52.96 55.70 -60.33
N PRO A 25 -53.03 54.37 -60.36
CA PRO A 25 -53.52 53.69 -59.20
C PRO A 25 -52.46 53.87 -58.12
N MET A 26 -52.83 54.53 -57.02
CA MET A 26 -52.31 54.12 -55.74
C MET A 26 -52.88 52.71 -55.52
N GLN A 27 -52.14 51.67 -55.92
CA GLN A 27 -52.43 50.29 -55.59
C GLN A 27 -51.19 49.73 -54.89
N ASN A 28 -51.38 49.51 -53.59
CA ASN A 28 -50.70 48.62 -52.66
C ASN A 28 -49.19 48.44 -52.79
N ALA A 29 -48.45 49.00 -51.82
CA ALA A 29 -47.13 48.53 -51.42
C ALA A 29 -47.22 47.36 -50.40
N PHE A 30 -48.29 46.57 -50.50
CA PHE A 30 -48.61 45.37 -49.70
C PHE A 30 -49.16 44.36 -50.70
N ALA A 31 -48.28 43.84 -51.55
CA ALA A 31 -48.69 42.95 -52.61
C ALA A 31 -47.69 41.82 -52.67
N ASP A 32 -48.16 40.66 -52.21
CA ASP A 32 -47.79 39.33 -52.69
C ASP A 32 -47.61 39.38 -54.22
N ALA A 33 -46.36 39.54 -54.64
CA ALA A 33 -46.00 39.92 -56.00
C ALA A 33 -45.85 38.70 -56.92
N ASP A 34 -45.58 37.53 -56.34
CA ASP A 34 -45.48 36.25 -57.03
C ASP A 34 -46.72 35.35 -56.87
N GLY A 35 -47.64 35.72 -55.96
CA GLY A 35 -48.95 35.10 -55.77
C GLY A 35 -48.96 33.90 -54.83
N ASP A 36 -47.96 33.75 -53.96
CA ASP A 36 -47.84 32.65 -53.00
C ASP A 36 -48.65 32.86 -51.70
N GLY A 37 -49.10 34.10 -51.46
CA GLY A 37 -49.91 34.51 -50.33
C GLY A 37 -49.13 35.06 -49.12
N LEU A 38 -47.82 35.27 -49.23
CA LEU A 38 -46.97 35.90 -48.21
C LEU A 38 -46.72 37.37 -48.53
N GLU A 39 -46.49 38.18 -47.48
CA GLU A 39 -46.18 39.62 -47.62
C GLU A 39 -44.93 39.94 -46.78
N PRO A 40 -44.07 40.88 -47.21
CA PRO A 40 -42.91 41.31 -46.43
C PRO A 40 -43.29 41.75 -45.00
N PRO A 41 -42.53 41.38 -43.95
CA PRO A 41 -41.19 40.76 -43.96
C PRO A 41 -41.18 39.22 -44.01
N PHE A 42 -42.33 38.57 -44.21
CA PHE A 42 -42.43 37.11 -44.17
C PHE A 42 -42.18 36.43 -45.51
N ASP A 43 -42.07 37.22 -46.59
CA ASP A 43 -41.74 36.79 -47.95
C ASP A 43 -40.24 36.99 -48.23
N CYS A 44 -39.55 35.92 -48.60
CA CYS A 44 -38.12 35.89 -48.84
C CYS A 44 -37.70 36.21 -50.27
N ASP A 45 -38.62 36.15 -51.24
CA ASP A 45 -38.40 36.59 -52.61
C ASP A 45 -39.73 36.94 -53.29
N ASP A 46 -40.07 38.23 -53.29
CA ASP A 46 -41.23 38.83 -53.97
C ASP A 46 -41.38 38.46 -55.49
N ASN A 47 -40.45 37.69 -56.08
CA ASN A 47 -40.48 37.27 -57.48
C ASN A 47 -40.47 35.74 -57.69
N ASP A 48 -40.37 34.92 -56.64
CA ASP A 48 -40.32 33.45 -56.74
C ASP A 48 -41.20 32.74 -55.70
N PRO A 49 -42.38 32.22 -56.10
CA PRO A 49 -43.39 31.67 -55.18
C PRO A 49 -42.99 30.32 -54.56
N LEU A 50 -41.74 29.89 -54.76
CA LEU A 50 -41.14 28.72 -54.14
C LEU A 50 -40.20 29.08 -52.98
N ILE A 51 -39.89 30.37 -52.75
CA ILE A 51 -38.95 30.86 -51.74
C ILE A 51 -39.70 31.80 -50.79
N GLY A 52 -40.67 31.23 -50.07
CA GLY A 52 -41.68 32.02 -49.38
C GLY A 52 -41.41 32.34 -47.91
N GLU A 53 -40.99 31.39 -47.06
CA GLU A 53 -41.19 31.56 -45.61
C GLU A 53 -39.93 32.00 -44.85
N ALA A 54 -39.93 33.24 -44.35
CA ALA A 54 -38.99 33.67 -43.32
C ALA A 54 -39.25 32.89 -42.02
N VAL A 55 -38.20 32.37 -41.39
CA VAL A 55 -38.31 31.59 -40.15
C VAL A 55 -37.87 32.43 -38.95
N PRO A 56 -38.41 32.18 -37.75
CA PRO A 56 -37.97 32.88 -36.57
C PRO A 56 -36.54 32.45 -36.21
N TYR A 57 -35.73 33.45 -35.92
CA TYR A 57 -34.36 33.35 -35.47
C TYR A 57 -34.19 34.23 -34.23
N PHE A 58 -33.23 33.91 -33.38
CA PHE A 58 -32.91 34.60 -32.14
C PHE A 58 -31.52 35.20 -32.26
N LEU A 59 -31.33 36.45 -31.87
CA LEU A 59 -30.00 37.08 -31.91
C LEU A 59 -29.03 36.22 -31.08
N ASP A 60 -27.87 35.92 -31.66
CA ASP A 60 -26.78 35.12 -31.10
C ASP A 60 -25.52 35.99 -31.18
N GLU A 61 -25.28 36.79 -30.14
CA GLU A 61 -24.23 37.82 -30.13
C GLU A 61 -22.82 37.22 -29.88
N ASP A 62 -22.72 36.13 -29.12
CA ASP A 62 -21.46 35.46 -28.80
C ASP A 62 -21.12 34.21 -29.66
N GLN A 63 -22.06 33.75 -30.48
CA GLN A 63 -21.90 32.66 -31.47
C GLN A 63 -21.68 31.28 -30.87
N ASP A 64 -22.30 30.97 -29.72
CA ASP A 64 -22.30 29.62 -29.16
C ASP A 64 -23.38 28.69 -29.74
N GLY A 65 -24.32 29.26 -30.51
CA GLY A 65 -25.38 28.53 -31.18
C GLY A 65 -26.69 28.49 -30.41
N TYR A 66 -26.80 29.16 -29.27
CA TYR A 66 -28.05 29.60 -28.66
C TYR A 66 -28.21 31.10 -28.90
N GLY A 67 -29.40 31.63 -28.66
CA GLY A 67 -29.64 33.04 -28.88
C GLY A 67 -30.55 33.58 -27.80
N SER A 68 -30.49 34.89 -27.59
CA SER A 68 -31.32 35.57 -26.61
C SER A 68 -32.82 35.47 -26.91
N HIS A 69 -33.64 35.99 -26.01
CA HIS A 69 -35.08 36.14 -26.23
C HIS A 69 -35.46 37.17 -27.32
N ILE A 70 -34.49 37.80 -28.00
CA ILE A 70 -34.75 38.75 -29.07
C ILE A 70 -34.94 37.99 -30.38
N MET A 71 -36.20 37.84 -30.78
CA MET A 71 -36.59 37.18 -32.03
C MET A 71 -36.61 38.15 -33.21
N ASP A 72 -36.05 37.73 -34.35
CA ASP A 72 -36.19 38.36 -35.66
C ASP A 72 -36.65 37.33 -36.71
N PHE A 73 -37.19 37.80 -37.84
CA PHE A 73 -37.60 36.94 -38.96
C PHE A 73 -36.61 37.09 -40.10
N LEU A 74 -35.83 36.04 -40.34
CA LEU A 74 -34.81 36.02 -41.37
C LEU A 74 -35.11 34.97 -42.43
N CYS A 75 -34.67 35.27 -43.63
CA CYS A 75 -34.67 34.31 -44.71
C CYS A 75 -33.49 33.35 -44.55
N PRO A 76 -33.66 32.03 -44.77
CA PRO A 76 -32.60 31.04 -44.54
C PRO A 76 -31.29 31.25 -45.31
N ASN A 77 -31.31 32.09 -46.36
CA ASN A 77 -30.13 32.42 -47.17
C ASN A 77 -29.59 33.83 -46.90
N ASP A 78 -30.10 34.51 -45.86
CA ASP A 78 -29.61 35.83 -45.48
C ASP A 78 -28.16 35.71 -44.98
N PRO A 79 -27.21 36.51 -45.50
CA PRO A 79 -25.82 36.50 -45.03
C PRO A 79 -25.68 36.82 -43.54
N ASP A 80 -26.67 37.48 -42.92
CA ASP A 80 -26.64 37.90 -41.53
C ASP A 80 -27.06 36.77 -40.56
N VAL A 81 -27.50 35.60 -41.05
CA VAL A 81 -27.88 34.42 -40.22
C VAL A 81 -26.74 33.93 -39.32
N ILE A 82 -25.50 34.31 -39.58
CA ILE A 82 -24.35 33.98 -38.72
C ILE A 82 -24.37 34.64 -37.34
N PHE A 83 -25.26 35.61 -37.11
CA PHE A 83 -25.47 36.28 -35.83
C PHE A 83 -26.79 35.84 -35.16
N TYR A 84 -27.34 34.69 -35.58
CA TYR A 84 -28.61 34.24 -35.06
C TYR A 84 -28.68 32.71 -34.88
N SER A 85 -29.38 32.28 -33.84
CA SER A 85 -29.71 30.90 -33.55
C SER A 85 -31.20 30.58 -33.77
N VAL A 86 -31.52 29.30 -33.91
CA VAL A 86 -32.92 28.80 -33.88
C VAL A 86 -33.37 28.42 -32.46
N PHE A 87 -32.47 28.46 -31.49
CA PHE A 87 -32.73 28.23 -30.07
C PHE A 87 -32.72 29.58 -29.33
N SER A 88 -33.62 29.76 -28.35
CA SER A 88 -33.93 31.08 -27.75
C SER A 88 -33.57 31.23 -26.27
N ASP A 89 -32.95 30.20 -25.72
CA ASP A 89 -32.92 29.97 -24.28
C ASP A 89 -31.55 30.32 -23.67
N ASP A 90 -30.82 31.22 -24.33
CA ASP A 90 -29.58 31.78 -23.82
C ASP A 90 -29.84 32.83 -22.73
N CYS A 91 -29.28 32.59 -21.55
CA CYS A 91 -29.40 33.47 -20.38
C CYS A 91 -28.31 34.56 -20.33
N ASP A 92 -27.20 34.43 -21.05
CA ASP A 92 -26.17 35.45 -21.24
C ASP A 92 -25.56 35.43 -22.66
N ASP A 93 -26.31 36.01 -23.61
CA ASP A 93 -25.98 36.21 -25.05
C ASP A 93 -24.69 37.04 -25.32
N SER A 94 -23.90 37.32 -24.28
CA SER A 94 -22.60 37.98 -24.38
C SER A 94 -21.43 37.10 -23.95
N ASN A 95 -21.69 35.87 -23.49
CA ASN A 95 -20.73 34.93 -22.97
C ASN A 95 -20.95 33.51 -23.53
N PRO A 96 -20.10 33.05 -24.46
CA PRO A 96 -20.32 31.78 -25.18
C PRO A 96 -20.13 30.52 -24.31
N ASP A 97 -19.74 30.70 -23.05
CA ASP A 97 -19.62 29.64 -22.04
C ASP A 97 -20.90 29.52 -21.17
N VAL A 98 -21.94 30.32 -21.43
CA VAL A 98 -23.21 30.34 -20.68
C VAL A 98 -24.38 30.13 -21.63
N ASN A 99 -24.89 28.91 -21.71
CA ASN A 99 -26.00 28.53 -22.59
C ASN A 99 -26.60 27.17 -22.18
N PRO A 100 -27.81 26.82 -22.66
CA PRO A 100 -28.49 25.53 -22.38
C PRO A 100 -27.73 24.23 -22.61
N GLY A 101 -26.57 24.26 -23.28
CA GLY A 101 -25.72 23.10 -23.50
C GLY A 101 -24.39 23.13 -22.74
N ALA A 102 -24.14 24.16 -21.94
CA ALA A 102 -22.94 24.29 -21.14
C ALA A 102 -22.96 23.32 -19.96
N THR A 103 -21.80 23.13 -19.34
CA THR A 103 -21.65 22.39 -18.09
C THR A 103 -21.48 23.41 -16.97
N GLU A 104 -22.16 23.22 -15.85
CA GLU A 104 -21.95 24.01 -14.64
C GLU A 104 -20.50 24.01 -14.16
N VAL A 105 -20.06 25.15 -13.66
CA VAL A 105 -18.81 25.34 -12.96
C VAL A 105 -19.08 26.13 -11.68
N ASP A 106 -18.43 25.78 -10.56
CA ASP A 106 -18.56 26.50 -9.28
C ASP A 106 -17.97 27.94 -9.38
N ASP A 107 -18.72 28.85 -9.99
CA ASP A 107 -18.34 30.24 -10.20
C ASP A 107 -19.46 31.25 -9.85
N GLY A 108 -20.63 30.76 -9.44
CA GLY A 108 -21.78 31.59 -9.06
C GLY A 108 -22.63 32.05 -10.23
N ILE A 109 -22.49 31.43 -11.40
CA ILE A 109 -23.25 31.69 -12.62
C ILE A 109 -24.04 30.42 -12.96
N ASP A 110 -25.26 30.60 -13.46
CA ASP A 110 -26.07 29.54 -14.08
C ASP A 110 -25.52 29.34 -15.50
N ASN A 111 -24.57 28.42 -15.68
CA ASN A 111 -23.89 28.22 -16.96
C ASN A 111 -24.81 27.54 -17.96
N ASP A 112 -25.64 26.60 -17.52
CA ASP A 112 -26.50 25.80 -18.37
C ASP A 112 -27.93 26.35 -18.54
N CYS A 113 -28.19 27.54 -18.00
CA CYS A 113 -29.44 28.28 -18.12
C CYS A 113 -30.69 27.49 -17.66
N ASP A 114 -30.57 26.52 -16.76
CA ASP A 114 -31.70 25.75 -16.24
C ASP A 114 -32.45 26.48 -15.10
N GLY A 115 -31.87 27.57 -14.58
CA GLY A 115 -32.40 28.42 -13.52
C GLY A 115 -31.92 28.05 -12.11
N ILE A 116 -31.01 27.09 -11.97
CA ILE A 116 -30.24 26.75 -10.78
C ILE A 116 -28.81 27.26 -11.00
N VAL A 117 -28.08 27.55 -9.92
CA VAL A 117 -26.72 28.09 -9.99
C VAL A 117 -25.82 27.08 -9.30
N ASP A 118 -24.77 26.64 -9.99
CA ASP A 118 -23.74 25.73 -9.51
C ASP A 118 -24.31 24.40 -8.96
N GLU A 119 -25.35 23.81 -9.56
CA GLU A 119 -25.88 22.54 -9.05
C GLU A 119 -24.88 21.38 -9.19
N GLY A 120 -24.85 20.52 -8.18
CA GLY A 120 -23.86 19.45 -8.07
C GLY A 120 -22.55 19.85 -7.42
N PHE A 121 -22.38 21.11 -6.99
CA PHE A 121 -21.24 21.58 -6.19
C PHE A 121 -21.57 21.83 -4.71
N GLU A 122 -22.76 21.40 -4.26
CA GLU A 122 -23.15 21.49 -2.85
C GLU A 122 -22.24 20.60 -1.99
N ASP A 123 -21.75 21.12 -0.86
CA ASP A 123 -21.01 20.42 0.20
C ASP A 123 -21.76 20.73 1.51
N SER A 124 -22.70 19.84 1.85
CA SER A 124 -23.75 20.09 2.83
C SER A 124 -23.26 20.09 4.27
N ASP A 125 -22.19 19.35 4.59
CA ASP A 125 -21.58 19.31 5.92
C ASP A 125 -20.23 20.05 6.04
N GLY A 126 -19.66 20.48 4.91
CA GLY A 126 -18.51 21.36 4.83
C GLY A 126 -17.18 20.64 5.09
N ASP A 127 -17.09 19.36 4.75
CA ASP A 127 -15.90 18.54 4.97
C ASP A 127 -14.89 18.59 3.80
N GLY A 128 -15.30 19.19 2.67
CA GLY A 128 -14.49 19.37 1.47
C GLY A 128 -14.78 18.37 0.35
N ILE A 129 -15.76 17.49 0.50
CA ILE A 129 -16.33 16.65 -0.55
C ILE A 129 -17.71 17.19 -0.93
N ILE A 130 -18.01 17.25 -2.22
CA ILE A 130 -19.35 17.63 -2.69
C ILE A 130 -20.33 16.47 -2.51
N ASP A 131 -21.60 16.76 -2.21
CA ASP A 131 -22.67 15.78 -1.91
C ASP A 131 -22.79 14.70 -2.99
N THR A 132 -22.53 15.06 -4.26
CA THR A 132 -22.57 14.11 -5.37
C THR A 132 -21.41 13.12 -5.37
N ASP A 133 -20.24 13.53 -4.86
CA ASP A 133 -19.05 12.69 -4.73
C ASP A 133 -19.12 11.84 -3.47
N GLU A 134 -19.64 12.36 -2.37
CA GLU A 134 -19.89 11.58 -1.16
C GLU A 134 -20.78 10.36 -1.41
N ALA A 135 -21.83 10.53 -2.22
CA ALA A 135 -22.66 9.40 -2.66
C ALA A 135 -21.86 8.34 -3.43
N ASN A 136 -20.77 8.71 -4.11
CA ASN A 136 -19.88 7.78 -4.80
C ASN A 136 -18.89 7.10 -3.84
N TYR A 137 -18.47 7.78 -2.77
CA TYR A 137 -17.62 7.23 -1.71
C TYR A 137 -18.40 6.38 -0.70
N GLY A 138 -19.72 6.58 -0.61
CA GLY A 138 -20.60 5.85 0.31
C GLY A 138 -20.75 6.52 1.67
N THR A 139 -20.24 7.76 1.81
CA THR A 139 -20.35 8.61 3.00
C THR A 139 -21.73 9.29 3.06
N ASP A 140 -22.11 9.86 4.21
CA ASP A 140 -23.40 10.55 4.38
C ASP A 140 -23.23 12.06 4.16
N PRO A 141 -23.87 12.65 3.13
CA PRO A 141 -23.67 14.08 2.79
C PRO A 141 -24.11 15.11 3.82
N ASN A 142 -24.60 14.68 4.97
CA ASN A 142 -24.98 15.58 6.06
C ASN A 142 -24.19 15.28 7.33
N ASN A 143 -23.13 14.48 7.22
CA ASN A 143 -22.33 14.01 8.32
C ASN A 143 -20.83 14.03 7.98
N TYR A 144 -20.18 15.11 8.40
CA TYR A 144 -18.75 15.40 8.25
C TYR A 144 -17.78 14.26 8.57
N ASP A 145 -18.19 13.24 9.34
CA ASP A 145 -17.39 12.10 9.81
C ASP A 145 -18.33 10.88 9.89
N THR A 146 -18.37 10.08 8.82
CA THR A 146 -19.39 9.05 8.59
C THR A 146 -19.26 7.87 9.55
N ASP A 147 -18.05 7.45 9.88
CA ASP A 147 -17.79 6.33 10.78
C ASP A 147 -17.57 6.74 12.25
N GLY A 148 -17.39 8.03 12.51
CA GLY A 148 -17.38 8.64 13.84
C GLY A 148 -16.04 8.49 14.56
N ASP A 149 -14.96 8.26 13.83
CA ASP A 149 -13.61 8.02 14.35
C ASP A 149 -12.90 9.31 14.80
N GLY A 150 -13.43 10.47 14.39
CA GLY A 150 -12.93 11.81 14.72
C GLY A 150 -12.13 12.47 13.59
N VAL A 151 -11.96 11.82 12.45
CA VAL A 151 -11.43 12.35 11.19
C VAL A 151 -12.59 12.56 10.22
N SER A 152 -12.58 13.64 9.43
CA SER A 152 -13.64 13.83 8.43
C SER A 152 -13.46 12.95 7.21
N ASP A 153 -14.58 12.61 6.57
CA ASP A 153 -14.58 11.87 5.31
C ASP A 153 -13.70 12.57 4.25
N GLY A 154 -13.80 13.89 4.15
CA GLY A 154 -12.95 14.74 3.32
C GLY A 154 -11.46 14.71 3.66
N GLU A 155 -11.09 14.62 4.93
CA GLU A 155 -9.69 14.52 5.33
C GLU A 155 -9.14 13.13 5.00
N GLU A 156 -9.94 12.09 5.24
CA GLU A 156 -9.61 10.71 4.93
C GLU A 156 -9.42 10.48 3.43
N ILE A 157 -10.35 10.95 2.61
CA ILE A 157 -10.31 10.75 1.17
C ILE A 157 -9.25 11.63 0.52
N LEU A 158 -9.17 12.92 0.88
CA LEU A 158 -8.33 13.89 0.15
C LEU A 158 -6.89 13.94 0.65
N ASN A 159 -6.65 13.69 1.94
CA ASN A 159 -5.35 13.91 2.57
C ASN A 159 -4.70 12.63 3.13
N LEU A 160 -5.47 11.74 3.76
CA LEU A 160 -4.92 10.56 4.45
C LEU A 160 -4.98 9.28 3.61
N LEU A 161 -5.80 9.27 2.56
CA LEU A 161 -6.07 8.10 1.72
C LEU A 161 -6.54 6.88 2.54
N SER A 162 -7.35 7.13 3.58
CA SER A 162 -7.96 6.13 4.45
C SER A 162 -9.41 5.81 4.01
N ASP A 163 -10.09 4.97 4.78
CA ASP A 163 -11.43 4.48 4.44
C ASP A 163 -12.44 5.17 5.38
N PRO A 164 -13.24 6.13 4.88
CA PRO A 164 -14.14 6.96 5.69
C PRO A 164 -15.37 6.23 6.23
N LEU A 165 -15.43 4.91 6.02
CA LEU A 165 -16.49 4.03 6.48
C LEU A 165 -15.99 3.03 7.52
N ASP A 166 -14.72 3.13 7.92
CA ASP A 166 -14.05 2.24 8.83
C ASP A 166 -13.43 3.03 9.98
N ALA A 167 -14.13 3.02 11.12
CA ALA A 167 -13.69 3.72 12.32
C ALA A 167 -12.35 3.21 12.89
N CYS A 168 -11.68 2.23 12.30
CA CYS A 168 -10.30 1.85 12.63
C CYS A 168 -9.26 2.40 11.63
N SER A 169 -9.70 3.22 10.69
CA SER A 169 -8.95 3.87 9.62
C SER A 169 -9.06 5.38 9.82
N PRO A 170 -7.98 6.17 9.68
CA PRO A 170 -6.59 5.76 9.50
C PRO A 170 -5.94 5.21 10.79
N SER A 171 -6.62 5.29 11.93
CA SER A 171 -6.05 5.01 13.25
C SER A 171 -6.88 3.96 13.99
N SER A 172 -6.24 2.87 14.40
CA SER A 172 -6.86 1.85 15.26
C SER A 172 -6.82 2.21 16.76
N ASP A 173 -6.35 3.40 17.11
CA ASP A 173 -6.19 3.86 18.51
C ASP A 173 -7.27 4.88 18.92
N ASN A 174 -8.38 4.98 18.18
CA ASN A 174 -9.51 5.81 18.58
C ASN A 174 -10.48 5.01 19.48
N ASP A 175 -11.26 5.73 20.29
CA ASP A 175 -12.18 5.13 21.27
C ASP A 175 -13.40 4.42 20.64
N VAL A 176 -13.55 4.47 19.31
CA VAL A 176 -14.72 4.00 18.55
C VAL A 176 -14.40 2.74 17.74
N CYS A 177 -13.13 2.52 17.41
CA CYS A 177 -12.64 1.34 16.70
C CYS A 177 -13.02 0.05 17.44
N ASP A 178 -13.57 -0.90 16.67
CA ASP A 178 -13.99 -2.24 17.07
C ASP A 178 -13.45 -3.21 16.01
N SER A 179 -12.19 -3.58 16.18
CA SER A 179 -11.36 -4.27 15.19
C SER A 179 -11.88 -5.68 14.85
N ASP A 180 -12.66 -6.29 15.73
CA ASP A 180 -13.25 -7.61 15.52
C ASP A 180 -14.76 -7.63 15.27
N GLY A 181 -15.42 -6.48 15.47
CA GLY A 181 -16.82 -6.24 15.16
C GLY A 181 -17.78 -6.92 16.13
N ASP A 182 -17.38 -7.16 17.37
CA ASP A 182 -18.23 -7.79 18.38
C ASP A 182 -19.16 -6.82 19.13
N GLY A 183 -18.98 -5.51 18.90
CA GLY A 183 -19.75 -4.42 19.47
C GLY A 183 -19.15 -3.84 20.75
N ILE A 184 -17.90 -4.17 21.08
CA ILE A 184 -17.12 -3.60 22.18
C ILE A 184 -15.92 -2.86 21.56
N PRO A 185 -15.74 -1.55 21.81
CA PRO A 185 -14.59 -0.83 21.29
C PRO A 185 -13.27 -1.38 21.84
N ASP A 186 -12.22 -1.41 21.02
CA ASP A 186 -10.88 -1.94 21.30
C ASP A 186 -10.31 -1.43 22.62
N SER A 187 -10.55 -0.16 22.94
CA SER A 187 -10.10 0.46 24.20
C SER A 187 -10.69 -0.19 25.47
N THR A 188 -11.79 -0.92 25.32
CA THR A 188 -12.51 -1.63 26.38
C THR A 188 -12.66 -3.12 26.14
N ASP A 189 -12.23 -3.61 24.98
CA ASP A 189 -12.31 -5.00 24.60
C ASP A 189 -11.17 -5.79 25.28
N PRO A 190 -11.49 -6.85 26.07
CA PRO A 190 -10.48 -7.76 26.61
C PRO A 190 -9.63 -8.47 25.54
N CYS A 191 -10.18 -8.57 24.33
CA CYS A 191 -9.76 -9.34 23.17
C CYS A 191 -10.00 -8.56 21.86
N PRO A 192 -9.34 -7.40 21.62
CA PRO A 192 -9.65 -6.51 20.48
C PRO A 192 -9.57 -7.11 19.06
N PHE A 193 -9.14 -8.36 18.93
CA PHE A 193 -8.98 -9.04 17.63
C PHE A 193 -9.69 -10.40 17.59
N ASP A 194 -10.54 -10.72 18.57
CA ASP A 194 -11.27 -11.98 18.66
C ASP A 194 -12.74 -11.77 19.07
N PRO A 195 -13.68 -11.85 18.12
CA PRO A 195 -15.09 -11.50 18.36
C PRO A 195 -15.83 -12.55 19.20
N SER A 196 -15.16 -13.64 19.56
CA SER A 196 -15.69 -14.62 20.52
C SER A 196 -15.42 -14.21 21.96
N ASN A 197 -14.54 -13.23 22.18
CA ASN A 197 -14.11 -12.78 23.49
C ASN A 197 -13.50 -13.94 24.34
N GLU A 198 -13.00 -14.98 23.64
CA GLU A 198 -12.35 -16.15 24.21
C GLU A 198 -10.84 -16.08 23.93
N CYS A 199 -10.20 -14.96 24.29
CA CYS A 199 -8.75 -14.88 24.29
C CYS A 199 -8.17 -16.12 24.95
N ILE A 200 -7.37 -16.86 24.20
CA ILE A 200 -6.41 -17.76 24.83
C ILE A 200 -5.48 -16.82 25.58
N VAL A 201 -5.75 -16.65 26.87
CA VAL A 201 -4.75 -16.12 27.80
C VAL A 201 -3.67 -17.19 27.78
N VAL A 202 -2.75 -17.10 26.80
CA VAL A 202 -1.44 -17.70 26.95
C VAL A 202 -0.93 -17.01 28.20
N PRO A 203 -0.71 -17.73 29.31
CA PRO A 203 -0.13 -17.11 30.47
C PRO A 203 1.14 -16.40 29.99
N PRO A 204 1.32 -15.11 30.32
CA PRO A 204 2.45 -14.34 29.83
C PRO A 204 3.72 -15.17 30.00
N SER A 205 4.56 -15.16 28.98
CA SER A 205 5.89 -15.78 29.10
C SER A 205 6.60 -15.19 30.33
N CYS A 206 7.57 -15.90 30.89
CA CYS A 206 8.30 -15.39 32.05
C CYS A 206 8.87 -13.98 31.80
N GLU A 207 9.33 -13.70 30.58
CA GLU A 207 9.82 -12.39 30.14
C GLU A 207 8.69 -11.34 30.13
N GLU A 208 7.51 -11.67 29.62
CA GLU A 208 6.33 -10.77 29.64
C GLU A 208 5.85 -10.49 31.08
N GLU A 209 5.87 -11.48 31.98
CA GLU A 209 5.56 -11.26 33.40
C GLU A 209 6.53 -10.28 34.07
N CYS A 210 7.81 -10.32 33.68
CA CYS A 210 8.83 -9.40 34.16
C CYS A 210 8.56 -7.96 33.70
N THR A 211 8.24 -7.75 32.43
CA THR A 211 7.89 -6.43 31.88
C THR A 211 6.63 -5.86 32.52
N ILE A 212 5.56 -6.68 32.67
CA ILE A 212 4.32 -6.26 33.33
C ILE A 212 4.58 -5.81 34.78
N THR A 213 5.43 -6.54 35.49
CA THR A 213 5.79 -6.21 36.87
C THR A 213 6.65 -4.96 36.96
N ALA A 214 7.56 -4.74 35.99
CA ALA A 214 8.38 -3.53 35.89
C ALA A 214 7.52 -2.27 35.68
N VAL A 215 6.52 -2.32 34.80
CA VAL A 215 5.53 -1.23 34.61
C VAL A 215 4.81 -0.92 35.91
N THR A 216 4.39 -1.95 36.65
CA THR A 216 3.71 -1.77 37.95
C THR A 216 4.62 -1.11 38.99
N ILE A 217 5.91 -1.47 39.03
CA ILE A 217 6.92 -0.87 39.90
C ILE A 217 7.12 0.61 39.55
N PHE A 218 7.21 0.94 38.27
CA PHE A 218 7.32 2.30 37.78
C PHE A 218 6.13 3.16 38.24
N GLU A 219 4.90 2.72 37.95
CA GLU A 219 3.68 3.43 38.33
C GLU A 219 3.59 3.64 39.84
N GLN A 220 3.92 2.62 40.62
CA GLN A 220 3.87 2.70 42.07
C GLN A 220 4.94 3.64 42.64
N CYS A 221 6.12 3.69 42.03
CA CYS A 221 7.16 4.67 42.39
C CYS A 221 6.70 6.11 42.11
N VAL A 222 6.09 6.36 40.95
CA VAL A 222 5.54 7.68 40.58
C VAL A 222 4.42 8.10 41.54
N VAL A 223 3.48 7.20 41.86
CA VAL A 223 2.40 7.44 42.83
C VAL A 223 2.93 7.77 44.23
N ASN A 224 4.08 7.20 44.60
CA ASN A 224 4.76 7.48 45.86
C ASN A 224 5.61 8.77 45.84
N GLY A 225 5.59 9.53 44.74
CA GLY A 225 6.24 10.83 44.61
C GLY A 225 7.68 10.77 44.14
N GLY A 226 8.12 9.66 43.53
CA GLY A 226 9.39 9.58 42.80
C GLY A 226 9.36 10.40 41.50
N ASP A 227 10.52 10.81 41.02
CA ASP A 227 10.66 11.41 39.70
C ASP A 227 10.84 10.33 38.62
N ASP A 228 10.39 10.65 37.41
CA ASP A 228 10.32 9.77 36.24
C ASP A 228 11.63 9.02 35.96
N PHE A 229 12.76 9.72 36.07
CA PHE A 229 14.09 9.16 35.81
C PHE A 229 14.51 8.14 36.89
N THR A 230 14.23 8.43 38.16
CA THR A 230 14.52 7.50 39.26
C THR A 230 13.61 6.28 39.20
N CYS A 231 12.32 6.47 38.92
CA CYS A 231 11.36 5.37 38.83
C CYS A 231 11.62 4.46 37.62
N SER A 232 12.01 5.02 36.48
CA SER A 232 12.40 4.24 35.30
C SER A 232 13.65 3.40 35.57
N GLN A 233 14.67 3.94 36.26
CA GLN A 233 15.83 3.14 36.63
C GLN A 233 15.50 1.99 37.59
N GLU A 234 14.58 2.20 38.54
CA GLU A 234 14.16 1.16 39.48
C GLU A 234 13.36 0.05 38.77
N ALA A 235 12.47 0.42 37.85
CA ALA A 235 11.71 -0.53 37.04
C ALA A 235 12.60 -1.34 36.09
N ASN A 236 13.50 -0.69 35.34
CA ASN A 236 14.41 -1.36 34.42
C ASN A 236 15.37 -2.30 35.17
N ALA A 237 15.88 -1.89 36.33
CA ALA A 237 16.75 -2.75 37.15
C ALA A 237 16.02 -4.00 37.68
N PHE A 238 14.71 -3.91 37.93
CA PHE A 238 13.90 -5.08 38.25
C PHE A 238 13.69 -5.96 37.02
N GLU A 239 13.34 -5.37 35.88
CA GLU A 239 13.10 -6.07 34.62
C GLU A 239 14.32 -6.90 34.19
N ASP A 240 15.50 -6.27 34.16
CA ASP A 240 16.77 -6.93 33.83
C ASP A 240 17.06 -8.12 34.77
N GLN A 241 16.83 -7.96 36.08
CA GLN A 241 17.04 -9.03 37.05
C GLN A 241 16.01 -10.15 36.92
N CYS A 242 14.77 -9.82 36.61
CA CYS A 242 13.68 -10.77 36.45
C CYS A 242 13.86 -11.60 35.18
N ILE A 243 14.17 -10.96 34.04
CA ILE A 243 14.45 -11.64 32.77
C ILE A 243 15.66 -12.57 32.91
N LEU A 244 16.71 -12.14 33.61
CA LEU A 244 17.87 -12.99 33.90
C LEU A 244 17.51 -14.27 34.67
N GLN A 245 16.47 -14.23 35.52
CA GLN A 245 15.96 -15.42 36.20
C GLN A 245 15.10 -16.31 35.29
N CYS A 246 14.46 -15.73 34.27
CA CYS A 246 13.71 -16.47 33.26
C CYS A 246 14.60 -17.29 32.31
N SER A 247 15.85 -16.86 32.12
CA SER A 247 16.84 -17.53 31.26
C SER A 247 17.66 -18.63 31.96
N LEU A 248 17.41 -18.92 33.24
CA LEU A 248 18.08 -20.00 33.97
C LEU A 248 17.36 -21.33 33.68
N PRO A 249 18.04 -22.36 33.13
CA PRO A 249 17.41 -23.66 32.89
C PRO A 249 16.96 -24.27 34.21
N THR A 250 15.67 -24.60 34.34
CA THR A 250 15.10 -25.24 35.54
C THR A 250 14.96 -26.75 35.40
N ASP A 251 15.37 -27.30 34.27
CA ASP A 251 15.34 -28.75 34.07
C ASP A 251 16.42 -29.38 34.96
N ASP A 252 15.97 -30.25 35.85
CA ASP A 252 16.76 -31.10 36.75
C ASP A 252 16.20 -32.51 36.53
N SER A 253 16.67 -33.12 35.45
CA SER A 253 16.08 -34.31 34.84
C SER A 253 16.24 -35.56 35.71
N ASP A 254 17.18 -35.56 36.66
CA ASP A 254 17.38 -36.66 37.60
C ASP A 254 16.99 -36.35 39.06
N GLY A 255 16.77 -35.07 39.38
CA GLY A 255 16.26 -34.61 40.66
C GLY A 255 17.32 -34.53 41.76
N ASP A 256 18.61 -34.41 41.43
CA ASP A 256 19.70 -34.26 42.40
C ASP A 256 19.84 -32.83 42.97
N GLY A 257 19.14 -31.86 42.36
CA GLY A 257 19.10 -30.46 42.76
C GLY A 257 20.14 -29.57 42.06
N ILE A 258 20.83 -30.08 41.04
CA ILE A 258 21.70 -29.34 40.12
C ILE A 258 20.97 -29.21 38.78
N PRO A 259 20.79 -28.01 38.22
CA PRO A 259 20.18 -27.86 36.90
C PRO A 259 20.99 -28.56 35.81
N ASP A 260 20.32 -29.21 34.86
CA ASP A 260 20.89 -30.01 33.75
C ASP A 260 21.98 -29.27 32.98
N SER A 261 21.85 -27.94 32.80
CA SER A 261 22.83 -27.10 32.12
C SER A 261 24.17 -26.96 32.86
N THR A 262 24.17 -27.29 34.16
CA THR A 262 25.31 -27.20 35.07
C THR A 262 25.63 -28.53 35.76
N ASP A 263 24.84 -29.57 35.50
CA ASP A 263 25.03 -30.90 36.05
C ASP A 263 26.05 -31.68 35.20
N PRO A 264 27.17 -32.13 35.77
CA PRO A 264 28.12 -33.00 35.06
C PRO A 264 27.47 -34.29 34.55
N CYS A 265 26.35 -34.73 35.16
CA CYS A 265 25.66 -35.96 34.87
C CYS A 265 24.12 -35.77 34.83
N PRO A 266 23.54 -35.06 33.84
CA PRO A 266 22.14 -34.59 33.83
C PRO A 266 21.03 -35.66 33.92
N PHE A 267 21.38 -36.93 33.99
CA PHE A 267 20.45 -38.07 34.02
C PHE A 267 20.85 -39.14 35.06
N ASP A 268 21.85 -38.88 35.90
CA ASP A 268 22.32 -39.79 36.94
C ASP A 268 22.36 -39.08 38.31
N PRO A 269 21.37 -39.34 39.19
CA PRO A 269 21.20 -38.60 40.44
C PRO A 269 22.25 -38.95 41.51
N GLN A 270 23.22 -39.82 41.18
CA GLN A 270 24.39 -40.10 42.02
C GLN A 270 25.66 -39.40 41.52
N ASN A 271 25.59 -38.69 40.39
CA ASN A 271 26.69 -38.00 39.73
C ASN A 271 27.91 -38.94 39.54
N THR A 272 27.63 -40.20 39.13
CA THR A 272 28.62 -41.27 38.94
C THR A 272 28.98 -41.50 37.48
N CYS A 273 28.42 -40.72 36.56
CA CYS A 273 28.87 -40.73 35.17
C CYS A 273 30.36 -40.40 35.12
N VAL A 274 31.11 -41.15 34.32
CA VAL A 274 32.54 -40.90 34.18
C VAL A 274 32.69 -39.63 33.34
N SER A 275 32.95 -38.50 34.00
CA SER A 275 33.40 -37.27 33.34
C SER A 275 34.53 -37.63 32.37
N CYS A 276 34.42 -37.28 31.08
CA CYS A 276 35.58 -37.29 30.16
C CYS A 276 36.63 -36.37 30.85
N ASN A 277 37.65 -36.95 31.51
CA ASN A 277 38.61 -36.19 32.33
C ASN A 277 39.40 -35.26 31.39
N PRO A 278 39.60 -33.97 31.72
CA PRO A 278 40.33 -33.00 30.87
C PRO A 278 41.80 -33.36 30.60
N ASP A 279 42.34 -34.40 31.26
CA ASP A 279 43.66 -34.96 30.97
C ASP A 279 43.48 -36.34 30.28
N GLY A 280 43.38 -36.34 28.95
CA GLY A 280 43.19 -37.54 28.14
C GLY A 280 44.24 -38.62 28.41
N ASP A 281 43.80 -39.84 28.73
CA ASP A 281 44.61 -41.08 28.60
C ASP A 281 43.88 -42.42 28.86
N SER A 282 42.54 -42.51 28.83
CA SER A 282 41.90 -43.85 28.79
C SER A 282 40.52 -43.84 28.13
N ALA A 283 40.41 -44.48 26.96
CA ALA A 283 39.13 -44.84 26.36
C ALA A 283 38.45 -45.96 27.16
N ILE A 284 37.11 -46.01 27.13
CA ILE A 284 36.29 -47.09 27.71
C ILE A 284 36.84 -48.46 27.29
N THR A 285 37.08 -49.35 28.24
CA THR A 285 37.54 -50.70 27.92
C THR A 285 36.39 -51.59 27.42
N PRO A 286 36.65 -52.63 26.60
CA PRO A 286 35.61 -53.52 26.10
C PRO A 286 34.75 -54.14 27.21
N ASP A 287 35.34 -54.44 28.37
CA ASP A 287 34.65 -55.02 29.52
C ASP A 287 33.70 -54.01 30.21
N GLU A 288 33.99 -52.71 30.14
CA GLU A 288 33.16 -51.64 30.71
C GLU A 288 31.95 -51.33 29.82
N LEU A 289 32.12 -51.33 28.50
CA LEU A 289 30.99 -51.15 27.56
C LEU A 289 30.01 -52.32 27.64
N VAL A 290 30.52 -53.56 27.72
CA VAL A 290 29.67 -54.75 27.91
C VAL A 290 28.95 -54.70 29.26
N SER A 291 29.62 -54.24 30.32
CA SER A 291 28.98 -54.07 31.64
C SER A 291 27.88 -53.00 31.63
N TYR A 292 28.05 -51.94 30.83
CA TYR A 292 27.04 -50.90 30.64
C TYR A 292 25.82 -51.43 29.87
N LEU A 293 26.04 -52.14 28.75
CA LEU A 293 24.97 -52.75 27.96
C LEU A 293 24.15 -53.77 28.78
N ASP A 294 24.83 -54.59 29.60
CA ASP A 294 24.17 -55.53 30.52
C ASP A 294 23.34 -54.82 31.59
N ALA A 295 23.79 -53.68 32.12
CA ALA A 295 23.07 -52.90 33.13
C ALA A 295 21.75 -52.31 32.61
N TYR A 296 21.71 -51.96 31.32
CA TYR A 296 20.52 -51.44 30.64
C TYR A 296 19.73 -52.53 29.88
N GLY A 297 20.17 -53.79 29.94
CA GLY A 297 19.48 -54.93 29.34
C GLY A 297 19.50 -54.94 27.80
N ILE A 298 20.48 -54.28 27.19
CA ILE A 298 20.63 -54.15 25.73
C ILE A 298 21.48 -55.34 25.23
N SER A 299 20.93 -56.14 24.31
CA SER A 299 21.67 -57.27 23.73
C SER A 299 22.60 -56.81 22.61
N GLU A 300 23.76 -57.44 22.43
CA GLU A 300 24.65 -57.17 21.28
C GLU A 300 23.96 -57.28 19.92
N SER A 301 22.87 -58.05 19.80
CA SER A 301 22.08 -58.16 18.57
C SER A 301 21.25 -56.92 18.25
N ASP A 302 21.04 -56.04 19.23
CA ASP A 302 20.20 -54.85 19.12
C ASP A 302 21.03 -53.61 18.75
N LEU A 303 22.36 -53.73 18.72
CA LEU A 303 23.26 -52.65 18.33
C LEU A 303 23.33 -52.50 16.80
N PRO A 304 23.44 -51.25 16.30
CA PRO A 304 23.55 -50.99 14.87
C PRO A 304 24.86 -51.50 14.25
N TYR A 305 25.90 -51.72 15.07
CA TYR A 305 27.22 -52.22 14.67
C TYR A 305 27.76 -53.23 15.69
N PRO A 306 28.71 -54.12 15.32
CA PRO A 306 29.38 -55.00 16.27
C PRO A 306 30.14 -54.21 17.34
N VAL A 307 30.14 -54.70 18.58
CA VAL A 307 30.81 -54.06 19.74
C VAL A 307 32.28 -53.70 19.46
N GLU A 308 33.00 -54.58 18.74
CA GLU A 308 34.40 -54.35 18.36
C GLU A 308 34.59 -53.15 17.41
N GLN A 309 33.59 -52.82 16.57
CA GLN A 309 33.62 -51.64 15.71
C GLN A 309 33.26 -50.36 16.47
N LEU A 310 32.30 -50.44 17.40
CA LEU A 310 31.93 -49.33 18.27
C LEU A 310 33.09 -48.89 19.18
N ILE A 311 33.85 -49.84 19.71
CA ILE A 311 35.05 -49.55 20.53
C ILE A 311 36.14 -48.87 19.69
N ALA A 312 36.39 -49.37 18.47
CA ALA A 312 37.39 -48.76 17.57
C ALA A 312 37.02 -47.32 17.13
N LEU A 313 35.73 -46.97 17.15
CA LEU A 313 35.21 -45.63 16.85
C LEU A 313 35.32 -44.68 18.05
N LEU A 314 35.03 -45.18 19.26
CA LEU A 314 35.23 -44.44 20.51
C LEU A 314 36.71 -44.11 20.75
N GLU A 315 37.63 -45.02 20.43
CA GLU A 315 39.07 -44.75 20.46
C GLU A 315 39.50 -43.66 19.46
N LEU A 316 38.81 -43.55 18.33
CA LEU A 316 39.07 -42.57 17.26
C LEU A 316 38.66 -41.14 17.65
N GLN A 317 37.58 -41.02 18.43
CA GLN A 317 37.10 -39.74 19.00
C GLN A 317 38.01 -39.19 20.11
N VAL A 318 38.87 -40.02 20.72
CA VAL A 318 39.79 -39.62 21.79
C VAL A 318 41.12 -39.07 21.27
N ASP A 319 41.64 -39.55 20.13
CA ASP A 319 42.96 -39.14 19.58
C ASP A 319 42.86 -38.19 18.36
N GLY A 320 41.64 -37.95 17.84
CA GLY A 320 41.42 -37.02 16.71
C GLY A 320 42.16 -37.38 15.41
N SER A 321 42.74 -38.59 15.32
CA SER A 321 43.59 -39.00 14.20
C SER A 321 42.98 -40.21 13.47
N ASN A 322 42.59 -40.04 12.20
CA ASN A 322 42.08 -41.13 11.34
C ASN A 322 43.22 -42.06 10.85
N GLN A 323 44.01 -42.59 11.77
CA GLN A 323 45.20 -43.40 11.46
C GLN A 323 44.83 -44.79 10.89
N ASN A 324 43.57 -45.21 11.02
CA ASN A 324 43.12 -46.52 10.57
C ASN A 324 42.28 -46.49 9.28
N GLY A 325 41.92 -45.30 8.76
CA GLY A 325 41.22 -45.14 7.48
C GLY A 325 39.84 -45.81 7.43
N LEU A 326 39.12 -45.83 8.55
CA LEU A 326 37.84 -46.56 8.70
C LEU A 326 36.59 -45.67 8.55
N ILE A 327 36.75 -44.34 8.45
CA ILE A 327 35.66 -43.39 8.19
C ILE A 327 36.09 -42.51 7.02
N ASP A 328 35.29 -42.48 5.94
CA ASP A 328 35.65 -41.78 4.70
C ASP A 328 34.99 -40.39 4.59
N THR A 329 33.99 -40.04 5.43
CA THR A 329 33.33 -38.71 5.39
C THR A 329 32.78 -38.21 6.74
N PRO A 330 32.67 -36.88 6.96
CA PRO A 330 32.02 -36.29 8.15
C PRO A 330 30.58 -36.74 8.37
N SER A 331 29.84 -37.01 7.29
CA SER A 331 28.45 -37.46 7.33
C SER A 331 28.28 -38.87 7.89
N GLU A 332 29.30 -39.72 7.81
CA GLU A 332 29.29 -41.05 8.43
C GLU A 332 29.46 -40.97 9.95
N LEU A 333 30.22 -39.98 10.45
CA LEU A 333 30.41 -39.75 11.89
C LEU A 333 29.12 -39.24 12.55
N GLU A 334 28.39 -38.37 11.86
CA GLU A 334 27.13 -37.79 12.33
C GLU A 334 26.00 -38.83 12.41
N ALA A 335 25.92 -39.74 11.42
CA ALA A 335 24.97 -40.85 11.43
C ALA A 335 25.24 -41.87 12.55
N ILE A 336 26.51 -42.02 12.96
CA ILE A 336 26.92 -42.93 14.04
C ILE A 336 26.64 -42.31 15.41
N ASN A 337 26.92 -41.01 15.59
CA ASN A 337 26.59 -40.28 16.83
C ASN A 337 25.07 -40.27 17.08
N GLN A 338 24.27 -40.11 16.03
CA GLN A 338 22.82 -40.25 16.11
C GLN A 338 22.41 -41.66 16.55
N GLY A 339 23.07 -42.70 16.00
CA GLY A 339 22.83 -44.09 16.40
C GLY A 339 23.24 -44.42 17.84
N LEU A 340 24.22 -43.72 18.44
CA LEU A 340 24.61 -43.88 19.84
C LEU A 340 23.64 -43.15 20.79
N SER A 341 23.23 -41.94 20.41
CA SER A 341 22.18 -41.15 21.06
C SER A 341 20.87 -41.92 21.19
N ASP A 342 20.43 -42.57 20.11
CA ASP A 342 19.14 -43.28 20.07
C ASP A 342 19.08 -44.49 21.03
N PHE A 343 20.23 -45.02 21.49
CA PHE A 343 20.32 -46.11 22.46
C PHE A 343 20.76 -45.66 23.87
N GLY A 344 20.86 -44.35 24.11
CA GLY A 344 21.25 -43.79 25.41
C GLY A 344 22.66 -44.15 25.83
N ILE A 345 23.55 -44.47 24.88
CA ILE A 345 24.95 -44.74 25.16
C ILE A 345 25.69 -43.39 25.16
N PRO A 346 26.37 -43.01 26.25
CA PRO A 346 27.01 -41.70 26.35
C PRO A 346 28.10 -41.56 25.27
N TYR A 347 28.06 -40.44 24.54
CA TYR A 347 29.08 -40.03 23.58
C TYR A 347 29.58 -38.63 23.95
N CYS A 348 30.91 -38.37 23.93
CA CYS A 348 31.40 -37.00 24.18
C CYS A 348 31.00 -36.16 22.93
N SER A 349 30.12 -35.17 23.09
CA SER A 349 29.73 -34.23 22.03
C SER A 349 30.91 -33.29 21.75
N LEU A 350 31.44 -33.29 20.53
CA LEU A 350 32.51 -32.38 20.15
C LEU A 350 31.90 -31.06 19.64
N ASP A 351 32.31 -29.98 20.32
CA ASP A 351 32.55 -28.61 19.85
C ASP A 351 31.34 -27.73 19.48
N PHE A 352 30.99 -26.80 20.39
CA PHE A 352 30.52 -25.49 19.95
C PHE A 352 31.72 -24.74 19.36
N PRO A 353 31.61 -24.13 18.16
CA PRO A 353 32.71 -23.35 17.62
C PRO A 353 33.06 -22.20 18.56
N ASP A 354 34.36 -22.06 18.85
CA ASP A 354 35.00 -20.91 19.49
C ASP A 354 35.98 -20.39 18.44
N THR A 355 35.51 -19.43 17.65
CA THR A 355 36.15 -19.03 16.41
C THR A 355 37.44 -18.24 16.66
N ASP A 356 37.56 -17.55 17.78
CA ASP A 356 38.73 -16.74 18.11
C ASP A 356 39.65 -17.30 19.21
N GLY A 357 39.20 -18.34 19.91
CA GLY A 357 39.98 -19.12 20.85
C GLY A 357 40.12 -18.47 22.22
N ASP A 358 39.20 -17.59 22.62
CA ASP A 358 39.20 -16.93 23.92
C ASP A 358 38.59 -17.80 25.04
N GLY A 359 37.96 -18.92 24.68
CA GLY A 359 37.34 -19.88 25.58
C GLY A 359 35.85 -19.62 25.85
N ILE A 360 35.21 -18.69 25.15
CA ILE A 360 33.76 -18.45 25.15
C ILE A 360 33.18 -19.01 23.83
N PRO A 361 32.12 -19.84 23.89
CA PRO A 361 31.48 -20.33 22.66
C PRO A 361 30.82 -19.22 21.84
N ASP A 362 30.92 -19.27 20.51
CA ASP A 362 30.37 -18.25 19.57
C ASP A 362 28.88 -17.93 19.81
N SER A 363 28.11 -18.86 20.36
CA SER A 363 26.67 -18.69 20.64
C SER A 363 26.37 -17.74 21.80
N VAL A 364 27.35 -17.49 22.66
CA VAL A 364 27.22 -16.68 23.89
C VAL A 364 28.34 -15.65 24.03
N ASP A 365 29.20 -15.52 23.01
CA ASP A 365 30.21 -14.48 22.93
C ASP A 365 29.63 -13.21 22.28
N GLU A 366 29.77 -12.07 22.95
CA GLU A 366 29.34 -10.77 22.44
C GLU A 366 30.21 -10.31 21.26
N CYS A 367 31.47 -10.78 21.18
CA CYS A 367 32.41 -10.44 20.13
C CYS A 367 33.09 -11.71 19.54
N PRO A 368 32.35 -12.61 18.86
CA PRO A 368 32.76 -14.00 18.48
C PRO A 368 33.91 -14.12 17.46
N PHE A 369 34.65 -13.04 17.21
CA PHE A 369 35.79 -12.98 16.30
C PHE A 369 36.96 -12.13 16.84
N ASP A 370 36.88 -11.60 18.07
CA ASP A 370 37.95 -10.84 18.72
C ASP A 370 38.32 -11.45 20.09
N PRO A 371 39.50 -12.09 20.19
CA PRO A 371 39.90 -12.81 21.40
C PRO A 371 40.26 -11.90 22.59
N ASN A 372 40.07 -10.58 22.47
CA ASN A 372 40.23 -9.62 23.56
C ASN A 372 38.89 -9.01 24.04
N ASN A 373 37.77 -9.38 23.41
CA ASN A 373 36.42 -8.93 23.76
C ASN A 373 36.29 -7.37 23.83
N GLU A 374 37.03 -6.66 22.95
CA GLU A 374 36.97 -5.21 22.80
C GLU A 374 36.07 -4.87 21.60
N CYS A 375 34.75 -5.00 21.77
CA CYS A 375 33.79 -4.61 20.75
C CYS A 375 33.95 -3.13 20.36
N ILE A 376 34.57 -2.89 19.20
CA ILE A 376 34.53 -1.59 18.53
C ILE A 376 33.10 -1.48 18.01
N GLU A 377 32.27 -0.62 18.63
CA GLU A 377 31.00 -0.24 18.03
C GLU A 377 31.28 0.15 16.56
N PRO A 378 30.68 -0.54 15.57
CA PRO A 378 30.77 -0.05 14.22
C PRO A 378 30.19 1.37 14.23
N PRO A 379 30.83 2.34 13.55
CA PRO A 379 30.34 3.71 13.56
C PRO A 379 28.86 3.71 13.16
N THR A 380 28.00 4.29 13.99
CA THR A 380 26.57 4.50 13.69
C THR A 380 26.45 4.96 12.24
N PRO A 381 25.84 4.17 11.34
CA PRO A 381 25.78 4.51 9.93
C PRO A 381 25.12 5.88 9.79
N GLN A 382 25.81 6.79 9.12
CA GLN A 382 25.37 8.18 8.97
C GLN A 382 24.25 8.20 7.92
N VAL A 383 23.01 8.00 8.33
CA VAL A 383 21.85 8.12 7.44
C VAL A 383 21.80 9.55 6.88
N SER A 384 22.00 9.68 5.58
CA SER A 384 22.04 10.97 4.88
C SER A 384 20.65 11.42 4.42
N PHE A 385 19.75 10.48 4.13
CA PHE A 385 18.36 10.73 3.76
C PHE A 385 17.46 9.53 4.04
N VAL A 386 16.16 9.77 4.09
CA VAL A 386 15.09 8.76 4.08
C VAL A 386 14.12 9.14 2.96
N GLU A 387 13.79 8.19 2.10
CA GLU A 387 12.87 8.36 0.99
C GLU A 387 11.74 7.32 1.08
N ILE A 388 10.50 7.78 0.85
CA ILE A 388 9.31 6.95 0.80
C ILE A 388 8.62 7.23 -0.53
N GLU A 389 8.44 6.20 -1.35
CA GLU A 389 7.77 6.31 -2.65
C GLU A 389 6.73 5.20 -2.80
N THR A 390 5.51 5.56 -3.16
CA THR A 390 4.46 4.61 -3.58
C THR A 390 4.26 4.71 -5.08
N ILE A 391 4.61 3.64 -5.78
CA ILE A 391 4.58 3.55 -7.24
C ILE A 391 3.33 2.79 -7.66
N ASN A 392 2.40 3.51 -8.29
CA ASN A 392 1.24 2.90 -8.95
C ASN A 392 1.69 2.10 -10.18
N LEU A 393 1.27 0.83 -10.24
CA LEU A 393 1.53 -0.06 -11.37
C LEU A 393 0.33 -0.03 -12.31
N ASN A 394 0.49 0.65 -13.45
CA ASN A 394 -0.54 0.77 -14.47
C ASN A 394 -0.13 0.09 -15.78
N GLY A 395 -1.11 -0.43 -16.51
CA GLY A 395 -0.90 -1.03 -17.82
C GLY A 395 -0.38 -2.46 -17.74
N LYS A 396 0.73 -2.74 -18.41
CA LYS A 396 1.32 -4.10 -18.46
C LYS A 396 2.83 -4.06 -18.30
N LEU A 397 3.38 -5.11 -17.71
CA LEU A 397 4.80 -5.42 -17.74
C LEU A 397 5.01 -6.64 -18.63
N ASP A 398 5.75 -6.47 -19.72
CA ASP A 398 5.97 -7.55 -20.68
C ASP A 398 6.85 -8.68 -20.08
N ALA A 399 6.83 -9.85 -20.72
CA ALA A 399 7.59 -11.01 -20.25
C ALA A 399 9.09 -10.73 -20.29
N GLN A 400 9.82 -11.04 -19.21
CA GLN A 400 11.26 -10.74 -19.07
C GLN A 400 11.60 -9.25 -19.19
N ASP A 401 10.63 -8.39 -18.89
CA ASP A 401 10.80 -6.94 -18.85
C ASP A 401 10.82 -6.44 -17.40
N PHE A 402 11.30 -5.22 -17.19
CA PHE A 402 11.43 -4.63 -15.86
C PHE A 402 10.97 -3.17 -15.80
N LYS A 403 10.59 -2.76 -14.59
CA LYS A 403 10.35 -1.36 -14.24
C LYS A 403 11.35 -0.96 -13.16
N LEU A 404 12.13 0.10 -13.42
CA LEU A 404 12.96 0.73 -12.40
C LEU A 404 12.03 1.37 -11.36
N LEU A 405 12.26 1.05 -10.10
CA LEU A 405 11.49 1.59 -8.98
C LEU A 405 12.29 2.68 -8.27
N VAL A 406 13.56 2.40 -7.95
CA VAL A 406 14.44 3.35 -7.24
C VAL A 406 15.83 3.31 -7.86
N ASP A 407 16.44 4.50 -8.01
CA ASP A 407 17.85 4.72 -8.33
C ASP A 407 18.44 5.66 -7.27
N LEU A 408 19.30 5.12 -6.40
CA LEU A 408 19.91 5.85 -5.30
C LEU A 408 21.22 6.52 -5.69
N THR A 409 21.71 6.36 -6.93
CA THR A 409 23.01 6.87 -7.37
C THR A 409 23.14 8.38 -7.11
N PRO A 410 24.19 8.87 -6.42
CA PRO A 410 25.45 8.21 -6.08
C PRO A 410 25.52 7.58 -4.67
N PHE A 411 24.39 7.41 -3.99
CA PHE A 411 24.27 6.85 -2.63
C PHE A 411 23.96 5.36 -2.66
N GLN A 412 24.00 4.72 -1.48
CA GLN A 412 23.57 3.33 -1.28
C GLN A 412 22.64 3.20 -0.08
N SER A 413 21.80 2.17 -0.06
CA SER A 413 20.95 1.85 1.08
C SER A 413 21.79 1.53 2.33
N VAL A 414 21.30 1.97 3.48
CA VAL A 414 21.70 1.51 4.81
C VAL A 414 20.69 0.49 5.31
N THR A 415 19.41 0.77 5.10
CA THR A 415 18.28 -0.10 5.43
C THR A 415 17.05 0.35 4.63
N GLY A 416 16.02 -0.48 4.56
CA GLY A 416 14.74 -0.10 3.98
C GLY A 416 13.74 -1.23 4.08
N HIS A 417 12.52 -0.95 3.62
CA HIS A 417 11.42 -1.90 3.58
C HIS A 417 10.65 -1.71 2.28
N ILE A 418 10.21 -2.81 1.68
CA ILE A 418 9.37 -2.80 0.49
C ILE A 418 8.08 -3.56 0.78
N ALA A 419 6.95 -2.98 0.39
CA ALA A 419 5.65 -3.63 0.39
C ALA A 419 5.07 -3.55 -1.02
N MET A 420 4.59 -4.67 -1.57
CA MET A 420 4.00 -4.71 -2.90
C MET A 420 2.65 -5.40 -2.91
N LYS A 421 1.67 -4.77 -3.53
CA LYS A 421 0.34 -5.33 -3.83
C LYS A 421 0.26 -5.60 -5.33
N VAL A 422 0.34 -6.87 -5.72
CA VAL A 422 0.50 -7.27 -7.12
C VAL A 422 -0.45 -8.40 -7.52
N PRO A 423 -0.74 -8.58 -8.83
CA PRO A 423 -1.54 -9.71 -9.29
C PRO A 423 -0.90 -11.06 -8.91
N CYS A 424 -1.71 -11.99 -8.44
CA CYS A 424 -1.30 -13.36 -8.14
C CYS A 424 -2.35 -14.38 -8.59
N ASP A 425 -1.92 -15.62 -8.79
CA ASP A 425 -2.79 -16.73 -9.17
C ASP A 425 -3.59 -17.27 -7.98
N LYS A 426 -4.44 -18.27 -8.24
CA LYS A 426 -5.31 -18.88 -7.22
C LYS A 426 -4.56 -19.60 -6.10
N ASN A 427 -3.25 -19.85 -6.26
CA ASN A 427 -2.38 -20.44 -5.26
C ASN A 427 -1.57 -19.37 -4.51
N GLY A 428 -1.87 -18.08 -4.72
CA GLY A 428 -1.14 -16.98 -4.10
C GLY A 428 0.25 -16.75 -4.70
N GLN A 429 0.51 -17.23 -5.92
CA GLN A 429 1.83 -17.09 -6.57
C GLN A 429 1.80 -15.99 -7.62
N THR A 430 2.88 -15.20 -7.68
CA THR A 430 3.09 -14.18 -8.70
C THR A 430 4.42 -14.43 -9.42
N PRO A 431 4.51 -14.18 -10.75
CA PRO A 431 5.78 -14.22 -11.46
C PRO A 431 6.62 -12.94 -11.27
N LEU A 432 6.09 -11.95 -10.53
CA LEU A 432 6.79 -10.71 -10.25
C LEU A 432 7.76 -10.88 -9.08
N VAL A 433 9.00 -10.45 -9.29
CA VAL A 433 10.06 -10.50 -8.27
C VAL A 433 10.76 -9.16 -8.19
N ILE A 434 11.23 -8.81 -6.99
CA ILE A 434 12.04 -7.61 -6.79
C ILE A 434 13.51 -8.02 -6.89
N LYS A 435 14.22 -7.39 -7.81
CA LYS A 435 15.67 -7.54 -7.97
C LYS A 435 16.32 -6.21 -7.67
N ALA A 436 17.50 -6.27 -7.08
CA ALA A 436 18.26 -5.09 -6.72
C ALA A 436 19.71 -5.24 -7.15
N THR A 437 20.38 -4.11 -7.36
CA THR A 437 21.80 -4.08 -7.72
C THR A 437 22.60 -3.48 -6.58
N THR A 438 23.77 -4.03 -6.28
CA THR A 438 24.71 -3.49 -5.29
C THR A 438 25.72 -2.54 -5.93
N ILE A 439 26.52 -1.83 -5.11
CA ILE A 439 27.63 -0.99 -5.60
C ILE A 439 28.67 -1.78 -6.43
N ASP A 440 28.81 -3.08 -6.16
CA ASP A 440 29.69 -4.00 -6.89
C ASP A 440 29.03 -4.61 -8.14
N ILE A 441 27.84 -4.12 -8.51
CA ILE A 441 27.07 -4.54 -9.69
C ILE A 441 26.65 -6.03 -9.60
N GLU A 442 26.41 -6.52 -8.38
CA GLU A 442 25.79 -7.82 -8.17
C GLU A 442 24.27 -7.67 -8.14
N ILE A 443 23.57 -8.57 -8.84
CA ILE A 443 22.10 -8.62 -8.82
C ILE A 443 21.66 -9.57 -7.72
N VAL A 444 20.98 -9.03 -6.73
CA VAL A 444 20.39 -9.77 -5.61
C VAL A 444 18.88 -9.79 -5.77
N GLN A 445 18.25 -10.93 -5.54
CA GLN A 445 16.79 -11.00 -5.44
C GLN A 445 16.40 -10.80 -3.99
N LEU A 446 15.43 -9.93 -3.72
CA LEU A 446 14.94 -9.72 -2.36
C LEU A 446 14.00 -10.86 -1.97
N ASP A 447 14.19 -11.37 -0.76
CA ASP A 447 13.31 -12.38 -0.17
C ASP A 447 12.06 -11.69 0.37
N LEU A 448 10.97 -11.79 -0.40
CA LEU A 448 9.69 -11.22 -0.01
C LEU A 448 8.79 -12.30 0.61
N VAL A 449 8.15 -11.95 1.72
CA VAL A 449 7.22 -12.80 2.44
C VAL A 449 5.79 -12.42 2.05
N SER A 450 4.95 -13.41 1.77
CA SER A 450 3.53 -13.20 1.47
C SER A 450 2.72 -12.95 2.74
N VAL A 451 1.81 -11.97 2.70
CA VAL A 451 0.95 -11.62 3.83
C VAL A 451 -0.42 -12.27 3.64
N GLU A 452 -0.63 -13.44 4.24
CA GLU A 452 -1.78 -14.32 3.94
C GLU A 452 -3.17 -13.92 4.48
N PRO A 453 -3.37 -13.01 5.47
CA PRO A 453 -4.73 -12.56 5.79
C PRO A 453 -5.28 -11.53 4.78
N ILE A 454 -4.45 -10.57 4.37
CA ILE A 454 -4.84 -9.41 3.52
C ILE A 454 -4.71 -9.70 2.02
N SER A 455 -4.02 -10.79 1.66
CA SER A 455 -3.92 -11.24 0.26
C SER A 455 -5.20 -11.95 -0.17
N VAL A 456 -5.64 -11.68 -1.40
CA VAL A 456 -6.78 -12.36 -2.03
C VAL A 456 -6.27 -13.21 -3.21
N PRO A 457 -5.97 -14.51 -2.98
CA PRO A 457 -5.49 -15.41 -4.03
C PRO A 457 -6.38 -15.40 -5.27
N GLY A 458 -5.74 -15.29 -6.44
CA GLY A 458 -6.41 -15.22 -7.74
C GLY A 458 -6.89 -13.82 -8.14
N LYS A 459 -6.68 -12.81 -7.29
CA LYS A 459 -6.91 -11.39 -7.60
C LYS A 459 -5.66 -10.56 -7.35
N SER A 460 -5.22 -10.43 -6.10
CA SER A 460 -4.07 -9.62 -5.70
C SER A 460 -3.47 -10.16 -4.41
N CYS A 461 -2.15 -10.26 -4.36
CA CYS A 461 -1.43 -10.69 -3.17
C CYS A 461 -0.51 -9.56 -2.72
N VAL A 462 -0.35 -9.48 -1.39
CA VAL A 462 0.53 -8.53 -0.72
C VAL A 462 1.78 -9.26 -0.28
N TYR A 463 2.92 -8.68 -0.58
CA TYR A 463 4.22 -9.17 -0.14
C TYR A 463 5.00 -8.04 0.50
N HIS A 464 5.87 -8.36 1.44
CA HIS A 464 6.76 -7.39 2.05
C HIS A 464 8.15 -7.99 2.29
N GLY A 465 9.16 -7.15 2.49
CA GLY A 465 10.50 -7.59 2.82
C GLY A 465 11.46 -6.44 3.04
N ASP A 466 12.60 -6.75 3.63
CA ASP A 466 13.60 -5.76 4.02
C ASP A 466 14.65 -5.54 2.93
N ILE A 467 15.11 -4.30 2.82
CA ILE A 467 16.18 -3.90 1.92
C ILE A 467 17.48 -3.90 2.73
N LEU A 468 18.39 -4.80 2.35
CA LEU A 468 19.71 -4.90 2.96
C LEU A 468 20.58 -3.67 2.64
N PRO A 469 21.65 -3.41 3.44
CA PRO A 469 22.60 -2.36 3.14
C PRO A 469 23.35 -2.60 1.81
N GLY A 470 23.75 -1.52 1.13
CA GLY A 470 24.61 -1.56 -0.06
C GLY A 470 23.89 -1.66 -1.41
N ILE A 471 22.56 -1.55 -1.42
CA ILE A 471 21.73 -1.52 -2.64
C ILE A 471 21.74 -0.13 -3.25
N VAL A 472 21.85 -0.05 -4.58
CA VAL A 472 21.85 1.20 -5.34
C VAL A 472 20.67 1.32 -6.29
N ASP A 473 20.21 0.22 -6.88
CA ASP A 473 19.06 0.19 -7.79
C ASP A 473 18.07 -0.88 -7.36
N ILE A 474 16.77 -0.60 -7.45
CA ILE A 474 15.69 -1.57 -7.19
C ILE A 474 14.75 -1.62 -8.39
N ILE A 475 14.49 -2.82 -8.89
CA ILE A 475 13.62 -3.07 -10.04
C ILE A 475 12.50 -4.07 -9.72
N LEU A 476 11.34 -3.86 -10.32
CA LEU A 476 10.30 -4.88 -10.46
C LEU A 476 10.55 -5.66 -11.75
N TRP A 477 10.78 -6.97 -11.64
CA TRP A 477 11.09 -7.85 -12.75
C TRP A 477 9.96 -8.86 -12.97
N ASN A 478 9.53 -9.04 -14.23
CA ASN A 478 8.63 -10.13 -14.59
C ASN A 478 9.42 -11.38 -14.97
N ASP A 479 9.45 -12.37 -14.06
CA ASP A 479 10.21 -13.61 -14.24
C ASP A 479 9.50 -14.65 -15.12
N ASP A 480 8.27 -14.39 -15.58
CA ASP A 480 7.63 -15.24 -16.57
C ASP A 480 8.34 -15.11 -17.93
N ALA A 481 8.67 -16.26 -18.52
CA ALA A 481 9.41 -16.32 -19.78
C ALA A 481 8.58 -15.96 -21.02
N LYS A 482 7.24 -15.89 -20.92
CA LYS A 482 6.35 -15.78 -22.09
C LYS A 482 5.12 -14.90 -21.89
N LYS A 483 4.65 -14.69 -20.67
CA LYS A 483 3.39 -14.00 -20.41
C LYS A 483 3.64 -12.60 -19.83
N PRO A 484 3.00 -11.56 -20.38
CA PRO A 484 2.97 -10.26 -19.72
C PRO A 484 2.09 -10.35 -18.47
N VAL A 485 2.44 -9.55 -17.46
CA VAL A 485 1.57 -9.29 -16.30
C VAL A 485 0.76 -8.04 -16.58
N GLN A 486 -0.56 -8.13 -16.41
CA GLN A 486 -1.48 -7.00 -16.58
C GLN A 486 -1.82 -6.45 -15.21
N PHE A 487 -1.71 -5.14 -15.05
CA PHE A 487 -2.16 -4.41 -13.89
C PHE A 487 -3.51 -3.77 -14.25
N SER A 488 -4.60 -4.22 -13.61
CA SER A 488 -5.94 -3.81 -14.01
C SER A 488 -6.24 -2.36 -13.56
N PRO A 489 -6.92 -1.55 -14.39
CA PRO A 489 -7.36 -0.20 -14.00
C PRO A 489 -8.68 -0.18 -13.21
N GLU A 490 -9.44 -1.28 -13.21
CA GLU A 490 -10.76 -1.36 -12.57
C GLU A 490 -10.71 -2.33 -11.38
N ASN A 491 -10.73 -1.75 -10.17
CA ASN A 491 -10.82 -2.39 -8.84
C ASN A 491 -9.50 -2.96 -8.27
N ALA A 492 -8.94 -2.21 -7.30
CA ALA A 492 -7.77 -2.47 -6.45
C ALA A 492 -6.40 -2.11 -7.04
N GLY A 493 -5.93 -0.90 -6.74
CA GLY A 493 -4.63 -0.35 -7.12
C GLY A 493 -3.47 -1.28 -6.79
N HIS A 494 -2.79 -1.77 -7.82
CA HIS A 494 -1.54 -2.48 -7.67
C HIS A 494 -0.42 -1.46 -7.44
N THR A 495 0.30 -1.62 -6.34
CA THR A 495 1.29 -0.65 -5.90
C THR A 495 2.55 -1.33 -5.43
N VAL A 496 3.66 -0.60 -5.48
CA VAL A 496 4.89 -0.93 -4.76
C VAL A 496 5.26 0.28 -3.93
N THR A 497 5.27 0.11 -2.61
CA THR A 497 5.72 1.12 -1.66
C THR A 497 7.12 0.75 -1.19
N ILE A 498 8.06 1.68 -1.31
CA ILE A 498 9.45 1.51 -0.91
C ILE A 498 9.78 2.61 0.09
N THR A 499 10.29 2.20 1.25
CA THR A 499 10.94 3.08 2.22
C THR A 499 12.42 2.73 2.25
N VAL A 500 13.30 3.70 1.99
CA VAL A 500 14.75 3.45 1.98
C VAL A 500 15.50 4.58 2.66
N ALA A 501 16.42 4.21 3.55
CA ALA A 501 17.38 5.11 4.16
C ALA A 501 18.72 4.92 3.48
N GLY A 502 19.36 6.00 3.02
CA GLY A 502 20.61 5.95 2.26
C GLY A 502 21.73 6.83 2.80
N GLN A 503 22.98 6.53 2.41
CA GLN A 503 24.18 7.29 2.76
C GLN A 503 25.21 7.39 1.65
#